data_AF-R8BUX2-F1
#
_entry.id   AF-R8BUX2-F1
#
_cell.length_a   1.000
_cell.length_b   1.000
_cell.length_c   1.000
_cell.angle_alpha   90.00
_cell.angle_beta   90.00
_cell.angle_gamma   90.00
#
_symmetry.space_group_name_H-M   'P 1'
#
loop_
_entity.id
_entity.type
_entity.pdbx_description
1 polymer ?
#
loop_
_entity_poly.entity_id
_entity_poly.type
_entity_poly.pdbx_seq_one_letter_code
_entity_poly.pdbx_strand_id
1 'polypeptide(L)'
;MDKLLRELAKFKNDEPYYIGVPSERSDWFVERNESMTYGGGAVFVTQAMAEMAASCFRKDKRDNEFGSGSAWDAVLYDCISKNTEENLHILPSFYSPEDDQRYGQETISNEGYGGGIQPLTLHHARNWHRFEAGKGHLVTSVCGEDCFLQRFQFKDDWILVNGYSITNFPDGMDAIPLKKGSKLLTQDSRDAKPIKIHESIVLDSTERLAETADMKMIVWTGRKRVWRLADSKLLDNGEVWQAYIKRKDGGNWDDYVDRRLSGDRIHSDEERTDRDSVIVLIWEP
;
A
#
# COMPACT_ATOMS: atom_id res chain seq x y z
N MET A 1 0.50 7.95 -12.22
CA MET A 1 -0.03 7.47 -13.49
C MET A 1 1.02 6.85 -14.39
N ASP A 2 2.26 7.36 -14.49
CA ASP A 2 3.29 6.78 -15.36
C ASP A 2 3.64 5.33 -15.02
N LYS A 3 3.80 4.96 -13.74
CA LYS A 3 4.12 3.58 -13.35
C LYS A 3 2.96 2.60 -13.59
N LEU A 4 1.74 2.95 -13.19
CA LEU A 4 0.56 2.11 -13.42
C LEU A 4 0.34 1.87 -14.91
N LEU A 5 0.47 2.92 -15.73
CA LEU A 5 0.34 2.80 -17.19
C LEU A 5 1.42 1.89 -17.78
N ARG A 6 2.67 1.98 -17.32
CA ARG A 6 3.75 1.06 -17.74
C ARG A 6 3.45 -0.40 -17.39
N GLU A 7 2.91 -0.67 -16.21
CA GLU A 7 2.54 -2.03 -15.80
C GLU A 7 1.35 -2.55 -16.62
N LEU A 8 0.32 -1.72 -16.83
CA LEU A 8 -0.85 -2.10 -17.64
C LEU A 8 -0.51 -2.28 -19.13
N ALA A 9 0.49 -1.57 -19.65
CA ALA A 9 0.95 -1.68 -21.04
C ALA A 9 1.55 -3.06 -21.38
N LYS A 10 1.84 -3.90 -20.37
CA LYS A 10 2.30 -5.28 -20.56
C LYS A 10 1.18 -6.21 -21.07
N PHE A 11 -0.08 -5.82 -20.89
CA PHE A 11 -1.26 -6.56 -21.30
C PHE A 11 -1.78 -6.02 -22.63
N LYS A 12 -1.91 -6.88 -23.64
CA LYS A 12 -2.41 -6.47 -24.95
C LYS A 12 -3.93 -6.26 -24.89
N ASN A 13 -4.39 -5.13 -25.43
CA ASN A 13 -5.79 -4.73 -25.34
C ASN A 13 -6.78 -5.63 -26.11
N ASP A 14 -6.29 -6.39 -27.10
CA ASP A 14 -7.05 -7.33 -27.92
C ASP A 14 -7.11 -8.76 -27.35
N GLU A 15 -6.40 -9.03 -26.26
CA GLU A 15 -6.45 -10.29 -25.50
C GLU A 15 -7.28 -10.10 -24.22
N PRO A 16 -8.01 -11.13 -23.73
CA PRO A 16 -9.06 -10.97 -22.72
C PRO A 16 -8.53 -10.97 -21.27
N TYR A 17 -7.59 -10.09 -20.94
CA TYR A 17 -7.03 -10.03 -19.58
C TYR A 17 -7.97 -9.44 -18.51
N TYR A 18 -8.02 -10.13 -17.37
CA TYR A 18 -8.68 -9.70 -16.13
C TYR A 18 -7.64 -9.47 -15.02
N ILE A 19 -7.46 -8.21 -14.62
CA ILE A 19 -6.31 -7.78 -13.82
C ILE A 19 -6.78 -7.19 -12.49
N GLY A 20 -6.33 -7.73 -11.38
CA GLY A 20 -6.52 -7.21 -10.03
C GLY A 20 -5.26 -6.51 -9.51
N VAL A 21 -5.45 -5.46 -8.73
CA VAL A 21 -4.37 -4.67 -8.15
C VAL A 21 -4.59 -4.52 -6.65
N PRO A 22 -4.40 -5.61 -5.88
CA PRO A 22 -4.53 -5.59 -4.44
C PRO A 22 -3.46 -4.67 -3.86
N SER A 23 -3.89 -3.80 -2.97
CA SER A 23 -3.03 -2.82 -2.30
C SER A 23 -2.42 -3.43 -1.05
N GLU A 24 -3.21 -4.11 -0.23
CA GLU A 24 -2.85 -4.41 1.16
C GLU A 24 -2.99 -5.89 1.50
N ARG A 25 -2.40 -6.32 2.62
CA ARG A 25 -2.49 -7.71 3.08
C ARG A 25 -3.94 -8.17 3.31
N SER A 26 -4.80 -7.27 3.76
CA SER A 26 -6.24 -7.50 3.94
C SER A 26 -6.99 -7.79 2.65
N ASP A 27 -6.45 -7.38 1.50
CA ASP A 27 -7.04 -7.67 0.20
C ASP A 27 -6.81 -9.14 -0.19
N TRP A 28 -6.01 -9.86 0.62
CA TRP A 28 -5.74 -11.27 0.50
C TRP A 28 -6.37 -12.03 1.67
N PHE A 29 -6.87 -13.22 1.37
CA PHE A 29 -7.37 -14.16 2.35
C PHE A 29 -6.80 -15.55 2.07
N VAL A 30 -6.89 -16.43 3.07
CA VAL A 30 -6.41 -17.81 2.94
C VAL A 30 -7.61 -18.75 2.91
N GLU A 31 -7.79 -19.46 1.81
CA GLU A 31 -8.77 -20.52 1.65
C GLU A 31 -8.04 -21.84 1.41
N ARG A 32 -8.37 -22.89 2.17
CA ARG A 32 -7.77 -24.24 2.00
C ARG A 32 -6.22 -24.24 1.96
N ASN A 33 -5.59 -23.35 2.72
CA ASN A 33 -4.13 -23.17 2.77
C ASN A 33 -3.53 -22.59 1.47
N GLU A 34 -4.35 -21.92 0.66
CA GLU A 34 -3.98 -21.15 -0.53
C GLU A 34 -4.35 -19.68 -0.33
N SER A 35 -3.45 -18.77 -0.71
CA SER A 35 -3.67 -17.34 -0.69
C SER A 35 -4.41 -16.92 -1.94
N MET A 36 -5.47 -16.15 -1.73
CA MET A 36 -6.41 -15.73 -2.75
C MET A 36 -6.79 -14.26 -2.56
N THR A 37 -7.19 -13.61 -3.64
CA THR A 37 -7.73 -12.25 -3.67
C THR A 37 -8.74 -12.16 -4.82
N TYR A 38 -9.63 -11.18 -4.76
CA TYR A 38 -10.56 -10.87 -5.85
C TYR A 38 -10.22 -9.56 -6.59
N GLY A 39 -9.07 -8.96 -6.27
CA GLY A 39 -8.58 -7.71 -6.86
C GLY A 39 -8.48 -6.57 -5.85
N GLY A 40 -9.35 -6.52 -4.84
CA GLY A 40 -9.26 -5.71 -3.62
C GLY A 40 -9.22 -4.19 -3.82
N GLY A 41 -8.08 -3.66 -4.27
CA GLY A 41 -7.84 -2.23 -4.42
C GLY A 41 -8.36 -1.65 -5.74
N ALA A 42 -8.09 -2.32 -6.85
CA ALA A 42 -8.64 -1.97 -8.16
C ALA A 42 -8.69 -3.19 -9.06
N VAL A 43 -9.55 -3.10 -10.08
CA VAL A 43 -9.66 -4.08 -11.15
C VAL A 43 -9.56 -3.35 -12.48
N PHE A 44 -8.78 -3.91 -13.39
CA PHE A 44 -8.66 -3.48 -14.78
C PHE A 44 -9.05 -4.65 -15.69
N VAL A 45 -9.70 -4.34 -16.80
CA VAL A 45 -10.04 -5.29 -17.84
C VAL A 45 -9.64 -4.70 -19.18
N THR A 46 -9.12 -5.53 -20.08
CA THR A 46 -8.93 -5.13 -21.47
C THR A 46 -10.27 -4.98 -22.18
N GLN A 47 -10.25 -4.40 -23.37
CA GLN A 47 -11.46 -4.26 -24.18
C GLN A 47 -12.07 -5.64 -24.52
N ALA A 48 -11.24 -6.58 -24.97
CA ALA A 48 -11.70 -7.94 -25.29
C ALA A 48 -12.35 -8.62 -24.08
N MET A 49 -11.78 -8.44 -22.88
CA MET A 49 -12.35 -8.98 -21.66
C MET A 49 -13.67 -8.31 -21.27
N ALA A 50 -13.75 -6.99 -21.40
CA ALA A 50 -14.98 -6.25 -21.11
C ALA A 50 -16.13 -6.67 -22.02
N GLU A 51 -15.85 -6.97 -23.29
CA GLU A 51 -16.85 -7.49 -24.24
C GLU A 51 -17.30 -8.91 -23.86
N MET A 52 -16.36 -9.78 -23.49
CA MET A 52 -16.64 -11.16 -23.08
C MET A 52 -17.43 -11.24 -21.76
N ALA A 53 -17.04 -10.43 -20.78
CA ALA A 53 -17.65 -10.38 -19.45
C ALA A 53 -18.75 -9.30 -19.35
N ALA A 54 -19.26 -8.76 -20.47
CA ALA A 54 -20.26 -7.70 -20.47
C ALA A 54 -21.51 -8.07 -19.66
N SER A 55 -21.90 -9.35 -19.65
CA SER A 55 -23.01 -9.85 -18.83
C SER A 55 -22.76 -9.74 -17.33
N CYS A 56 -21.51 -9.88 -16.87
CA CYS A 56 -21.11 -9.75 -15.47
C CYS A 56 -21.24 -8.32 -14.94
N PHE A 57 -21.10 -7.32 -15.82
CA PHE A 57 -21.26 -5.91 -15.47
C PHE A 57 -22.71 -5.40 -15.57
N ARG A 58 -23.61 -6.22 -16.14
CA ARG A 58 -25.02 -5.84 -16.28
C ARG A 58 -25.77 -6.20 -15.01
N LYS A 59 -26.35 -5.17 -14.36
CA LYS A 59 -27.37 -5.34 -13.32
C LYS A 59 -28.63 -5.95 -13.92
N ASP A 60 -28.67 -7.25 -14.12
CA ASP A 60 -29.96 -7.91 -14.03
C ASP A 60 -30.41 -7.83 -12.57
N LYS A 61 -31.69 -7.54 -12.35
CA LYS A 61 -32.34 -7.45 -11.04
C LYS A 61 -32.40 -8.81 -10.32
N ARG A 62 -31.35 -9.63 -10.41
CA ARG A 62 -31.22 -10.85 -9.64
C ARG A 62 -30.53 -10.52 -8.35
N ASP A 63 -31.40 -10.47 -7.36
CA ASP A 63 -31.16 -10.59 -5.94
C ASP A 63 -30.38 -9.45 -5.28
N ASN A 64 -30.92 -9.06 -4.14
CA ASN A 64 -30.34 -8.13 -3.18
C ASN A 64 -29.02 -8.66 -2.57
N GLU A 65 -28.25 -9.48 -3.29
CA GLU A 65 -26.93 -10.02 -2.92
C GLU A 65 -25.77 -9.06 -3.20
N PHE A 66 -26.00 -7.96 -3.92
CA PHE A 66 -25.24 -6.72 -3.68
C PHE A 66 -25.63 -6.09 -2.33
N GLY A 67 -25.71 -6.92 -1.29
CA GLY A 67 -25.88 -6.52 0.09
C GLY A 67 -24.67 -5.70 0.50
N SER A 68 -24.93 -4.43 0.85
CA SER A 68 -23.97 -3.51 1.46
C SER A 68 -22.63 -3.26 0.74
N GLY A 69 -22.55 -3.28 -0.60
CA GLY A 69 -21.39 -2.72 -1.33
C GLY A 69 -19.99 -3.26 -0.98
N SER A 70 -19.89 -4.37 -0.23
CA SER A 70 -18.66 -4.81 0.44
C SER A 70 -18.04 -6.08 -0.15
N ALA A 71 -18.45 -6.51 -1.35
CA ALA A 71 -17.89 -7.69 -2.03
C ALA A 71 -18.10 -7.68 -3.56
N TRP A 72 -18.11 -6.49 -4.19
CA TRP A 72 -18.37 -6.38 -5.63
C TRP A 72 -17.29 -7.08 -6.47
N ASP A 73 -16.07 -7.09 -5.97
CA ASP A 73 -14.91 -7.75 -6.54
C ASP A 73 -15.04 -9.28 -6.50
N ALA A 74 -15.52 -9.83 -5.38
CA ALA A 74 -15.83 -11.26 -5.25
C ALA A 74 -16.95 -11.70 -6.23
N VAL A 75 -18.01 -10.89 -6.36
CA VAL A 75 -19.11 -11.17 -7.30
C VAL A 75 -18.63 -11.11 -8.75
N LEU A 76 -17.80 -10.10 -9.08
CA LEU A 76 -17.23 -9.95 -10.41
C LEU A 76 -16.31 -11.12 -10.75
N TYR A 77 -15.43 -11.50 -9.82
CA TYR A 77 -14.55 -12.65 -9.94
C TYR A 77 -15.35 -13.94 -10.19
N ASP A 78 -16.36 -14.22 -9.37
CA ASP A 78 -17.20 -15.41 -9.51
C ASP A 78 -17.91 -15.48 -10.88
N CYS A 79 -18.43 -14.35 -11.36
CA CYS A 79 -19.07 -14.30 -12.67
C CYS A 79 -18.06 -14.54 -13.80
N ILE A 80 -16.90 -13.88 -13.77
CA ILE A 80 -15.85 -14.04 -14.79
C ILE A 80 -15.34 -15.48 -14.82
N SER A 81 -15.02 -16.08 -13.67
CA SER A 81 -14.53 -17.45 -13.60
C SER A 81 -15.55 -18.50 -14.06
N LYS A 82 -16.86 -18.18 -14.01
CA LYS A 82 -17.92 -19.07 -14.53
C LYS A 82 -18.16 -18.93 -16.03
N ASN A 83 -17.81 -17.80 -16.62
CA ASN A 83 -18.14 -17.48 -18.02
C ASN A 83 -16.91 -17.46 -18.93
N THR A 84 -15.70 -17.52 -18.37
CA THR A 84 -14.44 -17.43 -19.12
C THR A 84 -13.43 -18.42 -18.55
N GLU A 85 -12.43 -18.80 -19.36
CA GLU A 85 -11.28 -19.60 -18.91
C GLU A 85 -10.12 -18.71 -18.42
N GLU A 86 -10.33 -17.39 -18.34
CA GLU A 86 -9.30 -16.43 -17.99
C GLU A 86 -9.02 -16.44 -16.48
N ASN A 87 -7.74 -16.45 -16.13
CA ASN A 87 -7.29 -16.35 -14.75
C ASN A 87 -7.23 -14.88 -14.29
N LEU A 88 -7.33 -14.65 -12.98
CA LEU A 88 -7.11 -13.33 -12.41
C LEU A 88 -5.61 -13.03 -12.38
N HIS A 89 -5.18 -12.15 -13.26
CA HIS A 89 -3.84 -11.57 -13.28
C HIS A 89 -3.69 -10.58 -12.13
N ILE A 90 -2.63 -10.69 -11.35
CA ILE A 90 -2.41 -9.84 -10.18
C ILE A 90 -1.17 -9.00 -10.39
N LEU A 91 -1.34 -7.69 -10.32
CA LEU A 91 -0.27 -6.70 -10.18
C LEU A 91 -0.19 -6.27 -8.71
N PRO A 92 0.74 -6.80 -7.90
CA PRO A 92 0.82 -6.43 -6.50
C PRO A 92 1.19 -4.95 -6.37
N SER A 93 0.33 -4.15 -5.73
CA SER A 93 0.59 -2.73 -5.48
C SER A 93 1.54 -2.58 -4.29
N PHE A 94 1.03 -2.34 -3.09
CA PHE A 94 1.89 -2.12 -1.92
C PHE A 94 2.32 -3.46 -1.30
N TYR A 95 1.39 -4.39 -1.15
CA TYR A 95 1.62 -5.72 -0.58
C TYR A 95 1.70 -6.84 -1.63
N SER A 96 2.60 -7.81 -1.41
CA SER A 96 2.65 -9.09 -2.13
C SER A 96 2.86 -10.24 -1.15
N PRO A 97 2.12 -11.37 -1.24
CA PRO A 97 2.39 -12.56 -0.42
C PRO A 97 3.81 -13.12 -0.61
N GLU A 98 4.39 -12.99 -1.82
CA GLU A 98 5.76 -13.43 -2.08
C GLU A 98 6.80 -12.64 -1.28
N ASP A 99 6.54 -11.36 -1.00
CA ASP A 99 7.44 -10.52 -0.19
C ASP A 99 7.46 -11.00 1.27
N ASP A 100 6.30 -11.32 1.84
CA ASP A 100 6.23 -11.92 3.19
C ASP A 100 6.96 -13.27 3.25
N GLN A 101 6.87 -14.09 2.20
CA GLN A 101 7.61 -15.35 2.13
C GLN A 101 9.13 -15.12 2.05
N ARG A 102 9.57 -14.09 1.32
CA ARG A 102 10.98 -13.81 1.04
C ARG A 102 11.69 -13.13 2.21
N TYR A 103 11.00 -12.25 2.91
CA TYR A 103 11.57 -11.36 3.93
C TYR A 103 11.07 -11.64 5.35
N GLY A 104 10.18 -12.63 5.52
CA GLY A 104 9.55 -12.96 6.78
C GLY A 104 8.20 -12.25 6.93
N GLN A 105 7.26 -12.93 7.59
CA GLN A 105 5.95 -12.37 7.89
C GLN A 105 6.11 -11.11 8.74
N GLU A 106 5.31 -10.08 8.44
CA GLU A 106 5.20 -8.83 9.21
C GLU A 106 6.41 -7.86 9.09
N THR A 107 7.37 -8.16 8.23
CA THR A 107 8.58 -7.35 8.07
C THR A 107 8.34 -6.07 7.26
N ILE A 108 7.80 -6.20 6.05
CA ILE A 108 7.58 -5.10 5.11
C ILE A 108 6.15 -4.54 5.26
N SER A 109 5.20 -5.44 5.50
CA SER A 109 3.78 -5.11 5.65
C SER A 109 3.51 -4.21 6.87
N ASN A 110 4.31 -4.31 7.94
CA ASN A 110 4.20 -3.43 9.11
C ASN A 110 4.82 -2.03 8.90
N GLU A 111 5.70 -1.84 7.91
CA GLU A 111 6.30 -0.52 7.67
C GLU A 111 5.30 0.45 7.00
N GLY A 112 4.16 -0.05 6.50
CA GLY A 112 3.19 0.76 5.74
C GLY A 112 3.89 1.56 4.63
N TYR A 113 3.47 2.79 4.36
CA TYR A 113 4.14 3.63 3.35
C TYR A 113 5.63 3.91 3.65
N GLY A 114 6.13 3.57 4.85
CA GLY A 114 7.55 3.61 5.19
C GLY A 114 8.41 2.54 4.52
N GLY A 115 7.83 1.52 3.86
CA GLY A 115 8.58 0.44 3.20
C GLY A 115 9.36 0.85 1.95
N GLY A 116 9.17 2.09 1.47
CA GLY A 116 9.82 2.59 0.25
C GLY A 116 9.29 1.97 -1.05
N ILE A 117 8.18 1.24 -0.98
CA ILE A 117 7.52 0.65 -2.15
C ILE A 117 6.51 1.67 -2.69
N GLN A 118 6.68 2.07 -3.95
CA GLN A 118 5.71 2.92 -4.62
C GLN A 118 4.44 2.12 -4.94
N PRO A 119 3.27 2.49 -4.39
CA PRO A 119 2.01 1.83 -4.68
C PRO A 119 1.53 2.14 -6.10
N LEU A 120 0.88 1.16 -6.73
CA LEU A 120 0.11 1.35 -7.98
C LEU A 120 -1.30 1.87 -7.69
N THR A 121 -1.89 1.36 -6.60
CA THR A 121 -3.22 1.69 -6.07
C THR A 121 -3.14 1.82 -4.57
N LEU A 122 -4.03 2.62 -3.98
CA LEU A 122 -4.21 2.75 -2.55
C LEU A 122 -5.63 2.34 -2.19
N HIS A 123 -5.77 1.17 -1.55
CA HIS A 123 -7.03 0.79 -0.91
C HIS A 123 -7.08 1.36 0.50
N HIS A 124 -8.27 1.59 1.07
CA HIS A 124 -8.49 2.04 2.46
C HIS A 124 -7.62 3.17 3.05
N ALA A 125 -6.92 3.98 2.23
CA ALA A 125 -5.99 5.02 2.67
C ALA A 125 -6.59 5.98 3.71
N ARG A 126 -7.84 6.39 3.51
CA ARG A 126 -8.53 7.30 4.43
C ARG A 126 -8.94 6.64 5.75
N ASN A 127 -9.32 5.36 5.73
CA ASN A 127 -9.93 4.71 6.89
C ASN A 127 -8.90 4.02 7.78
N TRP A 128 -8.02 3.23 7.17
CA TRP A 128 -7.04 2.42 7.93
C TRP A 128 -5.72 3.16 8.11
N HIS A 129 -5.26 3.86 7.07
CA HIS A 129 -4.02 4.65 7.14
C HIS A 129 -4.25 6.09 7.60
N ARG A 130 -5.53 6.50 7.74
CA ARG A 130 -5.93 7.87 8.14
C ARG A 130 -5.16 8.92 7.34
N PHE A 131 -5.08 8.67 6.04
CA PHE A 131 -4.24 9.38 5.09
C PHE A 131 -5.11 9.98 3.97
N GLU A 132 -5.06 11.30 3.83
CA GLU A 132 -5.66 12.00 2.71
C GLU A 132 -4.70 11.99 1.51
N ALA A 133 -4.72 10.91 0.74
CA ALA A 133 -3.84 10.73 -0.42
C ALA A 133 -3.89 11.90 -1.41
N GLY A 134 -5.06 12.53 -1.60
CA GLY A 134 -5.20 13.70 -2.47
C GLY A 134 -4.36 14.90 -2.05
N LYS A 135 -4.24 15.16 -0.73
CA LYS A 135 -3.37 16.23 -0.21
C LYS A 135 -1.90 15.87 -0.37
N GLY A 136 -1.53 14.65 0.02
CA GLY A 136 -0.16 14.16 -0.10
C GLY A 136 0.34 14.17 -1.53
N HIS A 137 -0.53 13.81 -2.48
CA HIS A 137 -0.22 13.71 -3.90
C HIS A 137 0.10 15.05 -4.55
N LEU A 138 -0.32 16.20 -4.01
CA LEU A 138 -0.04 17.50 -4.64
C LEU A 138 1.45 17.75 -4.91
N VAL A 139 2.34 17.16 -4.11
CA VAL A 139 3.80 17.27 -4.28
C VAL A 139 4.30 16.74 -5.63
N THR A 140 3.54 15.86 -6.29
CA THR A 140 3.93 15.30 -7.59
C THR A 140 3.94 16.34 -8.71
N SER A 141 3.24 17.47 -8.52
CA SER A 141 3.31 18.60 -9.45
C SER A 141 4.72 19.22 -9.54
N VAL A 142 5.56 19.00 -8.53
CA VAL A 142 6.94 19.48 -8.46
C VAL A 142 7.95 18.38 -8.81
N CYS A 143 7.87 17.23 -8.13
CA CYS A 143 8.88 16.15 -8.26
C CYS A 143 8.47 14.97 -9.13
N GLY A 144 7.35 15.07 -9.85
CA GLY A 144 6.79 13.98 -10.64
C GLY A 144 6.12 12.91 -9.77
N GLU A 145 5.46 11.96 -10.39
CA GLU A 145 4.65 10.96 -9.67
C GLU A 145 5.49 9.93 -8.91
N ASP A 146 6.74 9.76 -9.34
CA ASP A 146 7.68 8.83 -8.73
C ASP A 146 8.11 9.25 -7.33
N CYS A 147 7.96 10.54 -6.95
CA CYS A 147 8.29 10.98 -5.59
C CYS A 147 7.16 10.74 -4.57
N PHE A 148 5.94 10.43 -4.99
CA PHE A 148 4.81 10.23 -4.07
C PHE A 148 5.01 8.97 -3.22
N LEU A 149 4.89 9.11 -1.89
CA LEU A 149 5.13 8.06 -0.90
C LEU A 149 6.54 7.44 -0.97
N GLN A 150 7.49 8.11 -1.64
CA GLN A 150 8.88 7.70 -1.57
C GLN A 150 9.50 8.08 -0.24
N ARG A 151 10.44 7.24 0.19
CA ARG A 151 11.18 7.41 1.43
C ARG A 151 12.53 8.08 1.17
N PHE A 152 12.74 9.22 1.81
CA PHE A 152 13.99 9.95 1.82
C PHE A 152 14.60 9.91 3.22
N GLN A 153 15.87 9.53 3.32
CA GLN A 153 16.63 9.55 4.55
C GLN A 153 17.55 10.77 4.55
N PHE A 154 17.51 11.57 5.62
CA PHE A 154 18.42 12.68 5.86
C PHE A 154 19.57 12.26 6.78
N LYS A 155 20.62 13.09 6.84
CA LYS A 155 21.86 12.78 7.57
C LYS A 155 21.73 12.78 9.10
N ASP A 156 20.68 13.39 9.62
CA ASP A 156 20.43 13.67 11.03
C ASP A 156 19.28 12.82 11.59
N ASP A 157 19.20 11.56 11.13
CA ASP A 157 18.23 10.56 11.59
C ASP A 157 16.77 10.96 11.35
N TRP A 158 16.52 11.71 10.27
CA TRP A 158 15.19 11.99 9.77
C TRP A 158 14.85 11.15 8.56
N ILE A 159 13.58 10.78 8.48
CA ILE A 159 12.98 10.09 7.35
C ILE A 159 11.73 10.84 6.92
N LEU A 160 11.68 11.23 5.67
CA LEU A 160 10.47 11.74 5.02
C LEU A 160 9.88 10.61 4.17
N VAL A 161 8.62 10.25 4.43
CA VAL A 161 7.78 9.55 3.48
C VAL A 161 6.93 10.62 2.80
N ASN A 162 7.30 10.95 1.57
CA ASN A 162 6.82 12.17 0.92
C ASN A 162 5.29 12.18 0.77
N GLY A 163 4.67 13.25 1.25
CA GLY A 163 3.22 13.40 1.26
C GLY A 163 2.51 12.54 2.30
N TYR A 164 3.21 11.93 3.26
CA TYR A 164 2.59 11.12 4.32
C TYR A 164 3.11 11.47 5.72
N SER A 165 4.42 11.34 5.96
CA SER A 165 4.98 11.56 7.29
C SER A 165 6.43 12.02 7.27
N ILE A 166 6.82 12.69 8.36
CA ILE A 166 8.20 13.02 8.69
C ILE A 166 8.49 12.36 10.04
N THR A 167 9.53 11.55 10.11
CA THR A 167 9.91 10.83 11.32
C THR A 167 11.33 11.19 11.72
N ASN A 168 11.57 11.42 13.00
CA ASN A 168 12.91 11.58 13.58
C ASN A 168 13.19 10.47 14.58
N PHE A 169 14.43 9.99 14.57
CA PHE A 169 14.96 8.99 15.51
C PHE A 169 16.11 9.62 16.31
N PRO A 170 15.82 10.35 17.42
CA PRO A 170 16.84 11.10 18.15
C PRO A 170 17.99 10.24 18.72
N ASP A 171 17.74 8.95 18.92
CA ASP A 171 18.72 8.02 19.51
C ASP A 171 19.39 7.15 18.42
N GLY A 172 19.23 7.54 17.14
CA GLY A 172 19.87 6.92 15.98
C GLY A 172 19.01 5.90 15.25
N MET A 173 19.21 5.82 13.93
CA MET A 173 18.61 4.83 13.04
C MET A 173 19.64 4.25 12.06
N ASP A 174 19.39 3.02 11.62
CA ASP A 174 20.14 2.38 10.54
C ASP A 174 19.20 1.88 9.43
N ALA A 175 19.59 2.10 8.18
CA ALA A 175 18.90 1.56 7.01
C ALA A 175 19.59 0.25 6.57
N ILE A 176 19.06 -0.88 7.02
CA ILE A 176 19.67 -2.20 6.81
C ILE A 176 19.09 -2.85 5.54
N PRO A 177 19.92 -3.27 4.57
CA PRO A 177 19.46 -4.01 3.41
C PRO A 177 18.78 -5.34 3.82
N LEU A 178 17.59 -5.59 3.30
CA LEU A 178 16.88 -6.85 3.45
C LEU A 178 17.51 -7.89 2.54
N LYS A 179 18.22 -8.86 3.12
CA LYS A 179 18.86 -9.94 2.36
C LYS A 179 17.83 -10.98 1.92
N LYS A 180 17.94 -11.47 0.69
CA LYS A 180 17.11 -12.57 0.19
C LYS A 180 17.31 -13.80 1.09
N GLY A 181 16.24 -14.31 1.72
CA GLY A 181 16.29 -15.48 2.59
C GLY A 181 16.79 -15.22 4.02
N SER A 182 16.99 -13.96 4.43
CA SER A 182 17.15 -13.67 5.86
C SER A 182 15.81 -13.92 6.56
N LYS A 183 15.68 -15.08 7.20
CA LYS A 183 14.69 -15.29 8.25
C LYS A 183 15.04 -14.28 9.35
N LEU A 184 14.37 -13.13 9.37
CA LEU A 184 14.33 -12.33 10.59
C LEU A 184 13.66 -13.21 11.63
N LEU A 185 14.44 -13.59 12.63
CA LEU A 185 14.04 -14.49 13.70
C LEU A 185 13.00 -13.78 14.59
N THR A 186 11.76 -13.70 14.13
CA THR A 186 10.64 -13.64 15.05
C THR A 186 10.43 -15.05 15.61
N GLN A 187 10.10 -15.12 16.89
CA GLN A 187 10.19 -16.32 17.75
C GLN A 187 9.41 -17.56 17.25
N ASP A 188 8.57 -17.41 16.21
CA ASP A 188 7.69 -18.45 15.65
C ASP A 188 8.17 -19.06 14.31
N SER A 189 9.31 -18.62 13.76
CA SER A 189 9.74 -18.95 12.38
C SER A 189 10.31 -20.37 12.16
N ARG A 190 10.06 -21.34 13.05
CA ARG A 190 10.56 -22.71 12.85
C ARG A 190 9.74 -23.54 11.85
N ASP A 191 8.52 -23.14 11.49
CA ASP A 191 7.64 -23.92 10.59
C ASP A 191 6.81 -23.04 9.62
N ALA A 192 7.37 -21.96 9.07
CA ALA A 192 6.66 -21.18 8.04
C ALA A 192 6.50 -22.02 6.76
N LYS A 193 5.30 -22.58 6.55
CA LYS A 193 4.93 -23.28 5.31
C LYS A 193 5.03 -22.31 4.13
N PRO A 194 5.46 -22.77 2.95
CA PRO A 194 5.46 -21.93 1.74
C PRO A 194 4.06 -21.41 1.47
N ILE A 195 3.97 -20.12 1.14
CA ILE A 195 2.70 -19.52 0.71
C ILE A 195 2.35 -20.14 -0.64
N LYS A 196 1.20 -20.80 -0.70
CA LYS A 196 0.65 -21.36 -1.95
C LYS A 196 -0.35 -20.36 -2.51
N ILE A 197 -0.20 -19.95 -3.76
CA ILE A 197 -1.17 -19.10 -4.46
C ILE A 197 -2.22 -20.01 -5.11
N HIS A 198 -3.50 -19.60 -5.08
CA HIS A 198 -4.58 -20.35 -5.73
C HIS A 198 -4.34 -20.45 -7.25
N GLU A 199 -4.69 -21.58 -7.88
CA GLU A 199 -4.34 -21.88 -9.27
C GLU A 199 -4.96 -20.94 -10.31
N SER A 200 -6.08 -20.29 -9.97
CA SER A 200 -6.77 -19.31 -10.80
C SER A 200 -6.16 -17.90 -10.74
N ILE A 201 -5.08 -17.72 -9.97
CA ILE A 201 -4.38 -16.46 -9.84
C ILE A 201 -3.03 -16.56 -10.52
N VAL A 202 -2.78 -15.64 -11.45
CA VAL A 202 -1.47 -15.44 -12.07
C VAL A 202 -0.83 -14.23 -11.40
N LEU A 203 0.22 -14.45 -10.62
CA LEU A 203 1.04 -13.35 -10.11
C LEU A 203 1.92 -12.83 -11.23
N ASP A 204 1.57 -11.67 -11.79
CA ASP A 204 2.44 -11.01 -12.74
C ASP A 204 3.60 -10.40 -11.97
N SER A 205 4.79 -10.94 -12.27
CA SER A 205 6.04 -10.40 -11.76
C SER A 205 6.23 -8.99 -12.29
N THR A 206 5.72 -8.02 -11.57
CA THR A 206 6.17 -6.63 -11.70
C THR A 206 7.68 -6.64 -11.51
N GLU A 207 8.39 -5.73 -12.16
CA GLU A 207 9.85 -5.60 -12.15
C GLU A 207 10.45 -5.45 -10.72
N ARG A 208 9.61 -5.40 -9.68
CA ARG A 208 9.94 -5.57 -8.24
C ARG A 208 11.00 -6.65 -8.01
N LEU A 209 10.93 -7.80 -8.67
CA LEU A 209 11.76 -8.96 -8.28
C LEU A 209 13.22 -8.92 -8.76
N ALA A 210 13.54 -8.09 -9.75
CA ALA A 210 14.90 -7.95 -10.29
C ALA A 210 15.72 -6.88 -9.53
N GLU A 211 15.08 -5.80 -9.07
CA GLU A 211 15.74 -4.66 -8.40
C GLU A 211 15.60 -4.66 -6.86
N THR A 212 14.91 -5.64 -6.27
CA THR A 212 14.79 -5.86 -4.81
C THR A 212 16.11 -6.19 -4.08
N ALA A 213 17.27 -6.00 -4.73
CA ALA A 213 18.57 -6.01 -4.07
C ALA A 213 18.75 -4.83 -3.10
N ASP A 214 17.95 -3.76 -3.21
CA ASP A 214 18.13 -2.50 -2.46
C ASP A 214 17.01 -2.13 -1.47
N MET A 215 16.04 -3.02 -1.21
CA MET A 215 15.08 -2.76 -0.13
C MET A 215 15.81 -2.65 1.21
N LYS A 216 15.63 -1.53 1.90
CA LYS A 216 16.21 -1.29 3.23
C LYS A 216 15.10 -1.21 4.26
N MET A 217 15.27 -1.89 5.38
CA MET A 217 14.46 -1.71 6.56
C MET A 217 15.05 -0.61 7.42
N ILE A 218 14.20 0.17 8.08
CA ILE A 218 14.66 1.11 9.10
C ILE A 218 14.62 0.42 10.45
N VAL A 219 15.79 0.20 11.03
CA VAL A 219 15.90 -0.17 12.44
C VAL A 219 16.33 1.05 13.22
N TRP A 220 15.83 1.19 14.44
CA TRP A 220 16.18 2.30 15.30
C TRP A 220 16.28 1.82 16.74
N THR A 221 16.93 2.63 17.57
CA THR A 221 16.93 2.42 19.02
C THR A 221 16.27 3.60 19.71
N GLY A 222 15.75 3.37 20.91
CA GLY A 222 15.16 4.42 21.72
C GLY A 222 13.92 5.05 21.09
N ARG A 223 13.93 6.38 21.00
CA ARG A 223 12.76 7.21 20.74
C ARG A 223 12.48 7.37 19.26
N LYS A 224 11.19 7.51 18.94
CA LYS A 224 10.67 7.80 17.61
C LYS A 224 9.67 8.95 17.69
N ARG A 225 9.83 9.96 16.83
CA ARG A 225 8.93 11.12 16.75
C ARG A 225 8.36 11.20 15.35
N VAL A 226 7.04 11.17 15.21
CA VAL A 226 6.37 11.19 13.90
C VAL A 226 5.49 12.43 13.80
N TRP A 227 5.67 13.19 12.72
CA TRP A 227 4.77 14.23 12.24
C TRP A 227 4.02 13.70 11.01
N ARG A 228 2.69 13.81 11.01
CA ARG A 228 1.85 13.33 9.91
C ARG A 228 1.34 14.48 9.08
N LEU A 229 1.18 14.25 7.79
CA LEU A 229 0.59 15.25 6.90
C LEU A 229 -0.79 15.66 7.43
N ALA A 230 -0.95 16.95 7.70
CA ALA A 230 -2.22 17.55 8.07
C ALA A 230 -2.85 18.26 6.87
N ASP A 231 -2.04 18.98 6.10
CA ASP A 231 -2.52 19.71 4.94
C ASP A 231 -1.45 19.93 3.88
N SER A 232 -1.89 20.22 2.66
CA SER A 232 -1.05 20.46 1.50
C SER A 232 -1.75 21.36 0.50
N LYS A 233 -1.02 22.26 -0.16
CA LYS A 233 -1.59 23.13 -1.19
C LYS A 233 -0.57 23.52 -2.25
N LEU A 234 -1.00 23.41 -3.50
CA LEU A 234 -0.32 23.98 -4.66
C LEU A 234 -0.62 25.49 -4.75
N LEU A 235 0.43 26.28 -4.88
CA LEU A 235 0.39 27.74 -5.02
C LEU A 235 0.46 28.13 -6.51
N ASP A 236 0.06 29.36 -6.81
CA ASP A 236 0.00 29.88 -8.19
C ASP A 236 1.38 29.96 -8.87
N ASN A 237 2.46 30.02 -8.08
CA ASN A 237 3.85 30.02 -8.55
C ASN A 237 4.39 28.60 -8.82
N GLY A 238 3.60 27.54 -8.63
CA GLY A 238 4.01 26.15 -8.80
C GLY A 238 4.62 25.53 -7.55
N GLU A 239 4.81 26.28 -6.46
CA GLU A 239 5.29 25.72 -5.19
C GLU A 239 4.20 24.89 -4.51
N VAL A 240 4.61 23.87 -3.75
CA VAL A 240 3.71 23.11 -2.89
C VAL A 240 4.17 23.23 -1.46
N TRP A 241 3.32 23.72 -0.56
CA TRP A 241 3.59 23.60 0.87
C TRP A 241 2.85 22.41 1.46
N GLN A 242 3.49 21.73 2.41
CA GLN A 242 2.93 20.62 3.17
C GLN A 242 3.17 20.86 4.66
N ALA A 243 2.12 20.83 5.46
CA ALA A 243 2.21 20.94 6.91
C ALA A 243 2.07 19.56 7.56
N TYR A 244 2.99 19.24 8.44
CA TYR A 244 3.05 18.00 9.20
C TYR A 244 2.95 18.29 10.69
N ILE A 245 2.10 17.56 11.40
CA ILE A 245 1.78 17.85 12.80
C ILE A 245 2.11 16.64 13.69
N LYS A 246 2.71 16.93 14.84
CA LYS A 246 2.85 16.01 15.98
C LYS A 246 2.14 16.62 17.19
N ARG A 247 1.21 15.88 17.79
CA ARG A 247 0.48 16.33 18.98
C ARG A 247 1.24 15.97 20.26
N LYS A 248 1.03 16.77 21.31
CA LYS A 248 1.68 16.62 22.63
C LYS A 248 1.61 15.17 23.12
N ASP A 249 0.44 14.56 23.19
CA ASP A 249 0.29 13.21 23.76
C ASP A 249 0.64 12.05 22.81
N GLY A 250 1.13 12.35 21.60
CA GLY A 250 1.14 11.42 20.47
C GLY A 250 -0.25 11.25 19.84
N GLY A 251 -0.37 10.40 18.83
CA GLY A 251 -1.65 10.06 18.19
C GLY A 251 -1.97 10.86 16.91
N ASN A 252 -3.11 10.52 16.28
CA ASN A 252 -3.51 10.99 14.95
C ASN A 252 -4.69 11.99 14.99
N TRP A 253 -4.90 12.73 13.90
CA TRP A 253 -5.84 13.85 13.73
C TRP A 253 -7.33 13.45 13.62
N ASP A 254 -7.64 12.23 13.19
CA ASP A 254 -9.02 11.83 12.90
C ASP A 254 -9.81 11.44 14.15
N ASP A 255 -10.66 12.37 14.58
CA ASP A 255 -11.76 12.22 15.56
C ASP A 255 -12.92 11.36 15.03
N TYR A 256 -12.88 10.94 13.76
CA TYR A 256 -13.82 9.96 13.23
C TYR A 256 -13.41 8.55 13.66
N VAL A 257 -13.98 8.16 14.81
CA VAL A 257 -13.85 6.84 15.43
C VAL A 257 -12.51 6.65 16.15
N ASP A 258 -12.35 7.35 17.28
CA ASP A 258 -11.54 6.87 18.42
C ASP A 258 -12.20 5.63 19.07
N ARG A 259 -12.52 4.63 18.27
CA ARG A 259 -12.43 3.25 18.71
C ARG A 259 -11.12 2.77 18.16
N ARG A 260 -10.03 2.98 18.91
CA ARG A 260 -8.89 2.05 18.84
C ARG A 260 -9.51 0.66 18.81
N LEU A 261 -9.37 -0.06 17.71
CA LEU A 261 -9.76 -1.47 17.70
C LEU A 261 -9.02 -2.10 18.88
N SER A 262 -9.71 -2.88 19.71
CA SER A 262 -9.09 -3.49 20.89
C SER A 262 -7.87 -4.30 20.43
N GLY A 263 -6.66 -3.85 20.79
CA GLY A 263 -5.40 -4.45 20.34
C GLY A 263 -4.63 -3.66 19.28
N ASP A 264 -5.15 -2.51 18.81
CA ASP A 264 -4.43 -1.63 17.89
C ASP A 264 -3.23 -0.98 18.60
N ARG A 265 -2.03 -1.48 18.26
CA ARG A 265 -0.73 -1.01 18.76
C ARG A 265 -0.10 0.03 17.84
N ILE A 266 -0.79 0.44 16.78
CA ILE A 266 -0.26 1.42 15.83
C ILE A 266 0.06 2.70 16.64
N HIS A 267 1.33 3.11 16.62
CA HIS A 267 1.90 4.29 17.28
C HIS A 267 2.24 4.17 18.79
N SER A 268 2.23 2.97 19.37
CA SER A 268 2.67 2.78 20.77
C SER A 268 4.17 3.07 20.98
N ASP A 269 4.94 3.13 19.90
CA ASP A 269 6.38 3.39 19.84
C ASP A 269 6.73 4.88 19.77
N GLU A 270 5.74 5.78 19.65
CA GLU A 270 5.98 7.21 19.56
C GLU A 270 6.27 7.86 20.92
N GLU A 271 7.33 8.67 20.97
CA GLU A 271 7.62 9.51 22.14
C GLU A 271 6.49 10.53 22.36
N ARG A 272 5.98 10.58 23.59
CA ARG A 272 5.03 11.61 24.03
C ARG A 272 5.80 12.90 24.33
N THR A 273 5.19 14.02 23.99
CA THR A 273 5.73 15.37 24.09
C THR A 273 4.84 16.25 24.98
N ASP A 274 5.35 17.38 25.46
CA ASP A 274 4.58 18.32 26.29
C ASP A 274 3.75 19.31 25.46
N ARG A 275 4.07 19.43 24.17
CA ARG A 275 3.53 20.43 23.25
C ARG A 275 3.24 19.85 21.87
N ASP A 276 2.31 20.48 21.17
CA ASP A 276 2.14 20.25 19.74
C ASP A 276 3.31 20.87 18.99
N SER A 277 3.69 20.28 17.87
CA SER A 277 4.72 20.81 16.98
C SER A 277 4.33 20.61 15.52
N VAL A 278 4.79 21.53 14.68
CA VAL A 278 4.49 21.58 13.25
C VAL A 278 5.78 21.67 12.47
N ILE A 279 5.88 20.91 11.40
CA ILE A 279 6.91 21.04 10.37
C ILE A 279 6.22 21.47 9.08
N VAL A 280 6.74 22.49 8.42
CA VAL A 280 6.27 22.90 7.09
C VAL A 280 7.39 22.65 6.11
N LEU A 281 7.10 21.84 5.09
CA LEU A 281 7.95 21.67 3.92
C LEU A 281 7.41 22.52 2.78
N ILE A 282 8.31 23.16 2.05
CA ILE A 282 8.01 23.92 0.84
C ILE A 282 8.80 23.26 -0.29
N TRP A 283 8.09 22.83 -1.32
CA TRP A 283 8.64 22.22 -2.52
C TRP A 283 8.65 23.28 -3.62
N GLU A 284 9.84 23.53 -4.16
CA GLU A 284 10.08 24.49 -5.24
C GLU A 284 10.26 23.72 -6.57
N PRO A 285 9.72 24.24 -7.69
CA PRO A 285 9.79 23.63 -9.02
C PRO A 285 11.21 23.59 -9.62
#